data_AF-A0AAU6J881-F1
#
_entry.id   AF-A0AAU6J881-F1
#
_cell.length_a   1.000
_cell.length_b   1.000
_cell.length_c   1.000
_cell.angle_alpha   90.00
_cell.angle_beta   90.00
_cell.angle_gamma   90.00
#
_symmetry.space_group_name_H-M   'P 1'
#
loop_
_entity.id
_entity.type
_entity.pdbx_description
1 polymer ?
#
loop_
_entity_poly.entity_id
_entity_poly.type
_entity_poly.pdbx_seq_one_letter_code
_entity_poly.pdbx_strand_id
1 'polypeptide(L)'
;MAGITFAAMVALAVGGCGSTDNADDTSSPSRQTSKPAPAPPSSAQPSVSAADGRDVRACADGNCEIAVTGPVTFRFKGPAGPATLSVTEVGPNKVEYTVKSGNGRSNGGATGPGQGCITVLRSNGGGNSCGGLDAATRPSPQPDAVVIQATTGKDGTAILHIVSD
;
A
#
# COMPACT_ATOMS: atom_id res chain seq x y z
N MET A 1 29.25 -18.79 31.76
CA MET A 1 28.40 -18.04 32.72
C MET A 1 27.03 -18.69 32.73
N ALA A 2 26.50 -18.88 33.93
CA ALA A 2 25.28 -19.63 34.24
C ALA A 2 24.05 -19.12 33.48
N GLY A 3 23.16 -20.04 33.10
CA GLY A 3 21.89 -19.76 32.44
C GLY A 3 20.77 -19.41 33.41
N ILE A 4 19.63 -18.97 32.86
CA ILE A 4 18.32 -19.03 33.53
C ILE A 4 17.25 -19.29 32.45
N THR A 5 16.69 -20.50 32.48
CA THR A 5 15.39 -20.89 31.93
C THR A 5 14.26 -20.26 32.75
N PHE A 6 13.27 -19.66 32.10
CA PHE A 6 11.94 -19.47 32.70
C PHE A 6 10.86 -19.94 31.72
N ALA A 7 10.16 -21.00 32.13
CA ALA A 7 8.94 -21.50 31.54
C ALA A 7 7.74 -20.85 32.25
N ALA A 8 6.62 -20.64 31.54
CA ALA A 8 5.28 -21.12 31.95
C ALA A 8 4.17 -20.57 31.04
N MET A 9 3.27 -21.48 30.67
CA MET A 9 1.99 -21.29 29.98
C MET A 9 0.96 -20.52 30.84
N VAL A 10 0.02 -19.82 30.20
CA VAL A 10 -1.36 -19.67 30.70
C VAL A 10 -2.35 -19.74 29.53
N ALA A 11 -3.37 -20.57 29.68
CA ALA A 11 -4.43 -20.84 28.71
C ALA A 11 -5.79 -20.25 29.18
N LEU A 12 -6.62 -19.90 28.18
CA LEU A 12 -8.09 -19.95 28.08
C LEU A 12 -8.99 -19.34 29.18
N ALA A 13 -9.88 -18.42 28.77
CA ALA A 13 -11.24 -18.32 29.32
C ALA A 13 -12.24 -17.86 28.23
N VAL A 14 -13.20 -18.72 27.93
CA VAL A 14 -14.42 -18.44 27.15
C VAL A 14 -15.53 -18.09 28.16
N GLY A 15 -16.25 -17.01 27.92
CA GLY A 15 -17.54 -16.71 28.53
C GLY A 15 -18.38 -15.98 27.49
N GLY A 16 -19.66 -16.24 27.28
CA GLY A 16 -20.65 -16.93 28.12
C GLY A 16 -21.95 -16.11 27.99
N CYS A 17 -23.00 -16.76 27.49
CA CYS A 17 -24.31 -16.21 27.14
C CYS A 17 -25.04 -15.54 28.33
N GLY A 18 -25.86 -14.52 28.07
CA GLY A 18 -26.75 -13.89 29.05
C GLY A 18 -28.04 -13.40 28.40
N SER A 19 -29.10 -14.18 28.61
CA SER A 19 -30.47 -14.11 28.07
C SER A 19 -31.31 -12.89 28.54
N THR A 20 -32.37 -12.55 27.79
CA THR A 20 -33.80 -12.79 28.16
C THR A 20 -34.71 -11.79 27.45
N ASP A 21 -35.51 -12.30 26.52
CA ASP A 21 -36.69 -11.66 25.94
C ASP A 21 -37.76 -11.43 27.02
N ASN A 22 -38.31 -10.21 27.09
CA ASN A 22 -39.57 -9.93 27.76
C ASN A 22 -40.60 -9.51 26.71
N ALA A 23 -41.74 -10.18 26.76
CA ALA A 23 -42.86 -10.04 25.85
C ALA A 23 -43.78 -8.88 26.23
N ASP A 24 -44.45 -8.36 25.20
CA ASP A 24 -45.76 -7.71 25.14
C ASP A 24 -46.04 -6.47 26.03
N ASP A 25 -46.36 -5.32 25.41
CA ASP A 25 -47.76 -4.86 25.34
C ASP A 25 -47.98 -3.57 24.51
N THR A 26 -49.11 -3.56 23.80
CA THR A 26 -49.97 -2.41 23.44
C THR A 26 -49.52 -1.37 22.39
N SER A 27 -50.40 -1.21 21.39
CA SER A 27 -50.34 -0.30 20.24
C SER A 27 -50.46 1.20 20.57
N SER A 28 -49.68 2.04 19.89
CA SER A 28 -50.01 3.43 19.56
C SER A 28 -49.25 3.89 18.31
N PRO A 29 -49.90 4.46 17.27
CA PRO A 29 -49.22 4.95 16.09
C PRO A 29 -48.73 6.38 16.35
N SER A 30 -47.57 6.51 17.00
CA SER A 30 -46.88 7.78 17.10
C SER A 30 -46.08 8.03 15.83
N ARG A 31 -46.47 9.07 15.09
CA ARG A 31 -45.80 9.61 13.90
C ARG A 31 -44.29 9.69 14.14
N GLN A 32 -43.53 8.81 13.50
CA GLN A 32 -42.08 8.92 13.45
C GLN A 32 -41.71 10.04 12.47
N THR A 33 -41.37 11.20 13.02
CA THR A 33 -40.58 12.20 12.31
C THR A 33 -39.26 11.54 11.94
N SER A 34 -39.09 11.15 10.68
CA SER A 34 -37.86 10.57 10.17
C SER A 34 -36.72 11.58 10.33
N LYS A 35 -35.92 11.41 11.38
CA LYS A 35 -34.64 12.10 11.52
C LYS A 35 -33.77 11.69 10.31
N PRO A 36 -33.18 12.63 9.55
CA PRO A 36 -32.29 12.28 8.46
C PRO A 36 -31.16 11.40 8.99
N ALA A 37 -30.91 10.28 8.34
CA ALA A 37 -29.73 9.46 8.61
C ALA A 37 -28.47 10.32 8.45
N PRO A 38 -27.44 10.16 9.31
CA PRO A 38 -26.14 10.78 9.08
C PRO A 38 -25.63 10.41 7.69
N ALA A 39 -25.21 11.42 6.91
CA ALA A 39 -24.57 11.16 5.63
C ALA A 39 -23.35 10.24 5.84
N PRO A 40 -23.10 9.28 4.93
CA PRO A 40 -21.89 8.46 5.00
C PRO A 40 -20.65 9.38 5.01
N PRO A 41 -19.57 9.01 5.72
CA PRO A 41 -18.36 9.83 5.74
C PRO A 41 -17.92 10.04 4.30
N SER A 42 -17.91 11.32 3.90
CA SER A 42 -17.45 11.76 2.59
C SER A 42 -16.07 11.13 2.37
N SER A 43 -15.99 10.23 1.40
CA SER A 43 -14.75 9.56 1.03
C SER A 43 -13.77 10.66 0.64
N ALA A 44 -12.86 11.01 1.56
CA ALA A 44 -11.85 12.01 1.28
C ALA A 44 -11.12 11.57 0.01
N GLN A 45 -11.18 12.37 -1.04
CA GLN A 45 -10.39 12.12 -2.24
C GLN A 45 -8.93 11.98 -1.82
N PRO A 46 -8.19 11.00 -2.38
CA PRO A 46 -6.77 10.84 -2.09
C PRO A 46 -6.08 12.20 -2.27
N SER A 47 -5.22 12.57 -1.33
CA SER A 47 -4.53 13.87 -1.39
C SER A 47 -3.56 13.96 -2.59
N VAL A 48 -3.30 12.83 -3.24
CA VAL A 48 -2.50 12.66 -4.46
C VAL A 48 -3.28 11.79 -5.46
N SER A 49 -3.57 12.35 -6.63
CA SER A 49 -4.16 11.61 -7.76
C SER A 49 -3.05 10.93 -8.54
N ALA A 50 -3.14 9.61 -8.68
CA ALA A 50 -2.32 8.83 -9.59
C ALA A 50 -3.04 8.71 -10.94
N ALA A 51 -2.31 8.76 -12.06
CA ALA A 51 -2.90 8.72 -13.40
C ALA A 51 -3.81 7.50 -13.63
N ASP A 52 -3.39 6.32 -13.13
CA ASP A 52 -4.12 5.05 -13.27
C ASP A 52 -4.87 4.66 -11.99
N GLY A 53 -5.01 5.60 -11.04
CA GLY A 53 -5.72 5.38 -9.79
C GLY A 53 -5.07 4.27 -8.97
N ARG A 54 -5.78 3.16 -8.76
CA ARG A 54 -5.30 1.99 -7.99
C ARG A 54 -5.18 0.72 -8.84
N ASP A 55 -5.28 0.84 -10.16
CA ASP A 55 -5.31 -0.32 -11.05
C ASP A 55 -3.90 -0.86 -11.32
N VAL A 56 -3.49 -1.89 -10.56
CA VAL A 56 -2.20 -2.56 -10.75
C VAL A 56 -2.03 -3.19 -12.13
N ARG A 57 -3.12 -3.44 -12.87
CA ARG A 57 -3.03 -3.99 -14.23
C ARG A 57 -2.54 -2.97 -15.24
N ALA A 58 -2.72 -1.67 -14.96
CA ALA A 58 -2.13 -0.61 -15.78
C ALA A 58 -0.61 -0.75 -15.87
N CYS A 59 0.03 -1.28 -14.83
CA CYS A 59 1.48 -1.47 -14.80
C CYS A 59 2.01 -2.68 -15.60
N ALA A 60 1.16 -3.47 -16.25
CA ALA A 60 1.58 -4.73 -16.86
C ALA A 60 2.64 -4.55 -17.96
N ASP A 61 2.59 -3.44 -18.69
CA ASP A 61 3.53 -3.11 -19.77
C ASP A 61 4.79 -2.38 -19.29
N GLY A 62 4.86 -2.01 -18.00
CA GLY A 62 5.95 -1.21 -17.44
C GLY A 62 5.73 0.30 -17.51
N ASN A 63 4.51 0.77 -17.81
CA ASN A 63 4.15 2.19 -17.85
C ASN A 63 2.88 2.45 -17.06
N CYS A 64 3.01 2.99 -15.85
CA CYS A 64 1.86 3.34 -15.03
C CYS A 64 2.21 4.36 -13.95
N GLU A 65 1.18 5.01 -13.42
CA GLU A 65 1.23 5.69 -12.14
C GLU A 65 0.03 5.28 -11.29
N ILE A 66 0.29 4.59 -10.17
CA ILE A 66 -0.75 4.13 -9.24
C ILE A 66 -0.52 4.60 -7.82
N ALA A 67 -1.60 4.72 -7.07
CA ALA A 67 -1.64 4.95 -5.64
C ALA A 67 -1.90 3.63 -4.90
N VAL A 68 -1.11 3.36 -3.87
CA VAL A 68 -1.24 2.18 -3.01
C VAL A 68 -1.38 2.60 -1.55
N THR A 69 -2.26 1.93 -0.80
CA THR A 69 -2.52 2.23 0.62
C THR A 69 -2.13 1.07 1.53
N GLY A 70 -1.46 0.05 0.99
CA GLY A 70 -1.09 -1.15 1.71
C GLY A 70 -0.29 -2.12 0.84
N PRO A 71 0.05 -3.30 1.39
CA PRO A 71 0.85 -4.29 0.68
C PRO A 71 0.16 -4.75 -0.61
N VAL A 72 0.92 -4.77 -1.71
CA VAL A 72 0.44 -5.22 -3.01
C VAL A 72 1.59 -5.83 -3.80
N THR A 73 1.29 -6.80 -4.64
CA THR A 73 2.28 -7.41 -5.53
C THR A 73 1.70 -7.55 -6.92
N PHE A 74 2.47 -7.11 -7.93
CA PHE A 74 2.08 -7.23 -9.33
C PHE A 74 3.31 -7.46 -10.22
N ARG A 75 3.04 -7.94 -11.43
CA ARG A 75 4.06 -8.16 -12.46
C ARG A 75 4.00 -7.07 -13.51
N PHE A 76 5.16 -6.78 -14.09
CA PHE A 76 5.30 -5.83 -15.19
C PHE A 76 6.38 -6.33 -16.16
N LYS A 77 6.35 -5.84 -17.39
CA LYS A 77 7.40 -6.11 -18.37
C LYS A 77 8.69 -5.41 -17.96
N GLY A 78 9.78 -6.18 -17.82
CA GLY A 78 11.12 -5.66 -17.54
C GLY A 78 12.09 -5.89 -18.71
N PRO A 79 13.27 -5.25 -18.67
CA PRO A 79 14.26 -5.32 -19.75
C PRO A 79 14.96 -6.68 -19.86
N ALA A 80 14.88 -7.52 -18.82
CA ALA A 80 15.38 -8.90 -18.81
C ALA A 80 14.25 -9.95 -18.93
N GLY A 81 13.02 -9.52 -19.24
CA GLY A 81 11.81 -10.32 -19.11
C GLY A 81 10.90 -9.87 -17.95
N PRO A 82 9.87 -10.66 -17.59
CA PRO A 82 8.91 -10.26 -16.56
C PRO A 82 9.57 -9.97 -15.21
N ALA A 83 9.21 -8.84 -14.61
CA ALA A 83 9.63 -8.43 -13.28
C ALA A 83 8.43 -8.41 -12.32
N THR A 84 8.70 -8.41 -11.02
CA THR A 84 7.68 -8.34 -9.96
C THR A 84 8.01 -7.21 -9.01
N LEU A 85 7.05 -6.33 -8.75
CA LEU A 85 7.11 -5.33 -7.70
C LEU A 85 6.20 -5.79 -6.56
N SER A 86 6.76 -5.85 -5.36
CA SER A 86 6.04 -6.15 -4.12
C SER A 86 6.19 -4.98 -3.17
N VAL A 87 5.14 -4.19 -2.99
CA VAL A 87 5.03 -3.26 -1.88
C VAL A 87 4.76 -4.06 -0.62
N THR A 88 5.65 -3.99 0.35
CA THR A 88 5.57 -4.76 1.59
C THR A 88 4.98 -3.97 2.73
N GLU A 89 5.14 -2.65 2.72
CA GLU A 89 4.57 -1.76 3.73
C GLU A 89 4.24 -0.39 3.13
N VAL A 90 3.11 0.17 3.56
CA VAL A 90 2.72 1.55 3.29
C VAL A 90 2.18 2.14 4.59
N GLY A 91 2.60 3.35 4.90
CA GLY A 91 2.11 4.09 6.06
C GLY A 91 2.27 5.58 5.86
N PRO A 92 1.82 6.41 6.82
CA PRO A 92 2.00 7.86 6.76
C PRO A 92 3.48 8.20 6.60
N ASN A 93 3.82 8.82 5.47
CA ASN A 93 5.18 9.14 5.08
C ASN A 93 6.12 7.91 5.03
N LYS A 94 5.60 6.72 4.71
CA LYS A 94 6.38 5.48 4.66
C LYS A 94 5.99 4.61 3.46
N VAL A 95 7.00 4.04 2.79
CA VAL A 95 6.83 2.97 1.81
C VAL A 95 8.02 2.01 1.90
N GLU A 96 7.75 0.71 1.81
CA GLU A 96 8.77 -0.33 1.63
C GLU A 96 8.35 -1.26 0.50
N TYR A 97 9.31 -1.65 -0.33
CA TYR A 97 9.05 -2.51 -1.47
C TYR A 97 10.27 -3.35 -1.85
N THR A 98 10.00 -4.40 -2.62
CA THR A 98 10.99 -5.26 -3.26
C THR A 98 10.69 -5.34 -4.74
N VAL A 99 11.74 -5.27 -5.57
CA VAL A 99 11.66 -5.52 -7.01
C VAL A 99 12.48 -6.76 -7.32
N LYS A 100 11.89 -7.72 -8.04
CA LYS A 100 12.54 -8.93 -8.53
C LYS A 100 12.54 -8.94 -10.04
N SER A 101 13.68 -9.23 -10.65
CA SER A 101 13.85 -9.34 -12.10
C SER A 101 14.88 -10.42 -12.41
N GLY A 102 14.49 -11.47 -13.13
CA GLY A 102 15.33 -12.67 -13.31
C GLY A 102 15.81 -13.22 -11.97
N ASN A 103 17.14 -13.37 -11.82
CA ASN A 103 17.78 -13.79 -10.57
C ASN A 103 18.11 -12.62 -9.61
N GLY A 104 17.84 -11.38 -10.03
CA GLY A 104 18.13 -10.17 -9.28
C GLY A 104 17.00 -9.78 -8.33
N ARG A 105 17.37 -9.18 -7.20
CA ARG A 105 16.46 -8.59 -6.22
C ARG A 105 17.01 -7.24 -5.75
N SER A 106 16.13 -6.24 -5.70
CA SER A 106 16.40 -4.94 -5.11
C SER A 106 15.35 -4.65 -4.04
N ASN A 107 15.77 -4.11 -2.90
CA ASN A 107 14.86 -3.62 -1.87
C ASN A 107 14.96 -2.09 -1.84
N GLY A 108 13.81 -1.43 -1.74
CA GLY A 108 13.72 0.01 -1.58
C GLY A 108 12.76 0.37 -0.46
N GLY A 109 13.04 1.49 0.20
CA GLY A 109 12.18 1.97 1.26
C GLY A 109 12.54 3.40 1.65
N ALA A 110 11.52 4.17 1.96
CA ALA A 110 11.64 5.57 2.34
C ALA A 110 10.74 5.85 3.52
N THR A 111 11.25 6.63 4.48
CA THR A 111 10.50 7.09 5.65
C THR A 111 10.76 8.58 5.85
N GLY A 112 9.69 9.35 6.02
CA GLY A 112 9.74 10.80 6.21
C GLY A 112 8.99 11.55 5.11
N PRO A 113 8.55 12.80 5.38
CA PRO A 113 7.84 13.61 4.40
C PRO A 113 8.70 13.92 3.18
N GLY A 114 8.12 13.81 1.98
CA GLY A 114 8.83 14.11 0.73
C GLY A 114 10.02 13.18 0.47
N GLN A 115 9.95 11.95 0.96
CA GLN A 115 10.96 10.93 0.74
C GLN A 115 10.46 9.92 -0.30
N GLY A 116 11.41 9.29 -0.98
CA GLY A 116 11.11 8.23 -1.93
C GLY A 116 12.36 7.50 -2.38
N CYS A 117 12.17 6.60 -3.33
CA CYS A 117 13.24 5.84 -3.96
C CYS A 117 13.05 5.83 -5.47
N ILE A 118 14.18 5.83 -6.18
CA ILE A 118 14.27 5.50 -7.60
C ILE A 118 15.01 4.18 -7.72
N THR A 119 14.36 3.20 -8.34
CA THR A 119 14.96 1.94 -8.77
C THR A 119 15.05 1.92 -10.28
N VAL A 120 16.24 1.68 -10.82
CA VAL A 120 16.44 1.49 -12.27
C VAL A 120 16.76 0.02 -12.52
N LEU A 121 15.94 -0.65 -13.32
CA LEU A 121 16.18 -1.99 -13.82
C LEU A 121 16.75 -1.94 -15.22
N ARG A 122 17.75 -2.78 -15.49
CA ARG A 122 18.35 -3.04 -16.81
C ARG A 122 18.49 -4.54 -17.02
N SER A 123 18.78 -4.96 -18.25
CA SER A 123 18.94 -6.39 -18.57
C SER A 123 20.08 -7.07 -17.80
N ASN A 124 21.10 -6.31 -17.42
CA ASN A 124 22.31 -6.78 -16.72
C ASN A 124 22.32 -6.51 -15.21
N GLY A 125 21.23 -5.98 -14.63
CA GLY A 125 21.16 -5.67 -13.21
C GLY A 125 20.27 -4.48 -12.91
N GLY A 126 20.25 -4.05 -11.65
CA GLY A 126 19.49 -2.88 -11.25
C GLY A 126 20.15 -2.16 -10.08
N GLY A 127 19.82 -0.88 -9.92
CA GLY A 127 20.27 -0.03 -8.83
C GLY A 127 19.09 0.62 -8.14
N ASN A 128 19.25 0.96 -6.86
CA ASN A 128 18.25 1.68 -6.08
C ASN A 128 18.91 2.81 -5.29
N SER A 129 18.26 3.97 -5.29
CA SER A 129 18.67 5.14 -4.51
C SER A 129 17.45 5.75 -3.82
N CYS A 130 17.56 6.01 -2.53
CA CYS A 130 16.48 6.60 -1.73
C CYS A 130 16.92 7.92 -1.10
N GLY A 131 15.98 8.85 -0.96
CA GLY A 131 16.22 10.17 -0.38
C GLY A 131 15.06 11.12 -0.65
N GLY A 132 15.34 12.43 -0.57
CA GLY A 132 14.38 13.47 -0.89
C GLY A 132 13.90 13.32 -2.34
N LEU A 133 12.60 13.11 -2.51
CA LEU A 133 11.99 12.88 -3.81
C LEU A 133 10.61 13.50 -3.82
N ASP A 134 10.40 14.42 -4.75
CA ASP A 134 9.11 15.06 -4.94
C ASP A 134 8.19 14.12 -5.74
N ALA A 135 7.04 13.80 -5.16
CA ALA A 135 6.01 12.99 -5.81
C ALA A 135 5.46 13.65 -7.09
N ALA A 136 5.55 14.98 -7.22
CA ALA A 136 5.18 15.67 -8.44
C ALA A 136 6.21 15.52 -9.57
N THR A 137 7.46 15.19 -9.25
CA THR A 137 8.50 14.96 -10.25
C THR A 137 8.31 13.56 -10.84
N ARG A 138 7.95 13.48 -12.12
CA ARG A 138 7.81 12.21 -12.84
C ARG A 138 9.18 11.71 -13.29
N PRO A 139 9.50 10.40 -13.15
CA PRO A 139 10.69 9.83 -13.74
C PRO A 139 10.63 9.95 -15.27
N SER A 140 11.77 10.18 -15.91
CA SER A 140 11.88 10.15 -17.36
C SER A 140 12.21 8.73 -17.84
N PRO A 141 11.65 8.28 -18.98
CA PRO A 141 12.08 7.05 -19.64
C PRO A 141 13.60 7.02 -19.84
N GLN A 142 14.20 5.85 -19.72
CA GLN A 142 15.62 5.62 -19.99
C GLN A 142 15.75 4.49 -21.00
N PRO A 143 16.68 4.59 -21.98
CA PRO A 143 16.89 3.52 -22.95
C PRO A 143 17.20 2.18 -22.27
N ASP A 144 16.56 1.11 -22.76
CA ASP A 144 16.76 -0.27 -22.31
C ASP A 144 16.56 -0.46 -20.80
N ALA A 145 15.70 0.36 -20.18
CA ALA A 145 15.52 0.37 -18.74
C ALA A 145 14.06 0.57 -18.33
N VAL A 146 13.74 0.04 -17.16
CA VAL A 146 12.51 0.40 -16.43
C VAL A 146 12.91 1.20 -15.21
N VAL A 147 12.37 2.41 -15.09
CA VAL A 147 12.55 3.28 -13.93
C VAL A 147 11.31 3.20 -13.06
N ILE A 148 11.50 2.84 -11.80
CA ILE A 148 10.48 2.72 -10.78
C ILE A 148 10.72 3.81 -9.75
N GLN A 149 9.78 4.71 -9.60
CA GLN A 149 9.74 5.71 -8.55
C GLN A 149 8.69 5.31 -7.51
N ALA A 150 9.07 5.30 -6.24
CA ALA A 150 8.15 5.10 -5.12
C ALA A 150 8.28 6.28 -4.14
N THR A 151 7.21 7.04 -3.94
CA THR A 151 7.21 8.22 -3.06
C THR A 151 6.21 8.08 -1.92
N THR A 152 6.58 8.59 -0.74
CA THR A 152 5.74 8.55 0.45
C THR A 152 4.67 9.64 0.43
N GLY A 153 3.47 9.32 0.93
CA GLY A 153 2.35 10.25 1.10
C GLY A 153 1.98 10.43 2.56
N LYS A 154 1.53 11.62 2.94
CA LYS A 154 1.17 11.96 4.34
C LYS A 154 -0.04 11.19 4.86
N ASP A 155 -0.95 10.79 3.96
CA ASP A 155 -2.24 10.16 4.27
C ASP A 155 -2.17 8.63 4.35
N GLY A 156 -0.98 8.03 4.37
CA GLY A 156 -0.83 6.58 4.32
C GLY A 156 -1.00 5.99 2.92
N THR A 157 -0.88 6.83 1.90
CA THR A 157 -0.74 6.42 0.50
C THR A 157 0.73 6.49 0.08
N ALA A 158 1.16 5.62 -0.82
CA ALA A 158 2.38 5.79 -1.60
C ALA A 158 2.04 5.87 -3.09
N ILE A 159 2.78 6.68 -3.84
CA ILE A 159 2.66 6.74 -5.29
C ILE A 159 3.78 5.89 -5.89
N LEU A 160 3.40 4.97 -6.77
CA LEU A 160 4.30 4.20 -7.61
C LEU A 160 4.19 4.71 -9.03
N HIS A 161 5.30 5.11 -9.62
CA HIS A 161 5.39 5.49 -11.02
C HIS A 161 6.42 4.61 -11.69
N ILE A 162 5.99 3.82 -12.66
CA ILE A 162 6.84 2.93 -13.46
C ILE A 162 6.85 3.46 -14.88
N VAL A 163 8.02 3.62 -15.46
CA VAL A 163 8.19 4.06 -16.85
C VAL A 163 9.26 3.23 -17.54
N SER A 164 8.96 2.85 -18.78
CA SER A 164 9.83 2.14 -19.72
C SER A 164 9.97 2.95 -21.01
N ASP A 165 10.90 2.55 -21.88
CA ASP A 165 11.17 3.21 -23.17
C ASP A 165 10.18 2.86 -24.29
#